data_AF-A0A3S2JIC4-F1
#
_entry.id   AF-A0A3S2JIC4-F1
#
_cell.length_a   1.000
_cell.length_b   1.000
_cell.length_c   1.000
_cell.angle_alpha   90.00
_cell.angle_beta   90.00
_cell.angle_gamma   90.00
#
_symmetry.space_group_name_H-M   'P 1'
#
loop_
_entity.id
_entity.type
_entity.pdbx_description
1 polymer ?
#
loop_
_entity_poly.entity_id
_entity_poly.type
_entity_poly.pdbx_seq_one_letter_code
_entity_poly.pdbx_strand_id
1 'polypeptide(L)'
;RLLEADHRIIVTDHRGAGRSDRPESPYSIPLIASDIAGLLAQTGGPAHIVGHSTGGAIAQVLALDHSELGLSYTISSSWARADNRFRTLFSARAELLEAGLAETYQRLGHVLCHEPSYLETHAGELDAAVAAAPGTLAPLTVSAARVRMLLDHDRLADLPRLDAPVQV
;
A
#
# COMPACT_ATOMS: atom_id res chain seq x y z
N ARG A 1 -11.12 -6.91 -18.99
CA ARG A 1 -10.23 -5.75 -19.17
C ARG A 1 -11.04 -4.60 -19.74
N LEU A 2 -11.80 -3.89 -18.90
CA LEU A 2 -12.74 -2.85 -19.37
C LEU A 2 -12.04 -1.52 -19.68
N LEU A 3 -10.96 -1.18 -18.96
CA LEU A 3 -10.28 0.11 -19.11
C LEU A 3 -9.19 0.13 -20.21
N GLU A 4 -8.67 -1.04 -20.60
CA GLU A 4 -7.58 -1.14 -21.60
C GLU A 4 -7.98 -0.70 -23.01
N ALA A 5 -9.28 -0.64 -23.31
CA ALA A 5 -9.78 -0.19 -24.61
C ALA A 5 -9.48 1.30 -24.85
N ASP A 6 -9.59 2.11 -23.80
CA ASP A 6 -9.50 3.58 -23.89
C ASP A 6 -8.32 4.16 -23.10
N HIS A 7 -7.63 3.35 -22.28
CA HIS A 7 -6.55 3.81 -21.40
C HIS A 7 -5.32 2.92 -21.48
N ARG A 8 -4.14 3.55 -21.45
CA ARG A 8 -2.88 2.87 -21.14
C ARG A 8 -2.82 2.63 -19.63
N ILE A 9 -2.83 1.36 -19.22
CA ILE A 9 -2.77 0.98 -17.80
C ILE A 9 -1.31 0.78 -17.37
N ILE A 10 -0.92 1.44 -16.29
CA ILE A 10 0.40 1.28 -15.65
C ILE A 10 0.16 0.74 -14.24
N VAL A 11 0.68 -0.46 -13.97
CA VAL A 11 0.66 -1.08 -12.64
C VAL A 11 2.10 -1.25 -12.17
N THR A 12 2.37 -0.85 -10.93
CA THR A 12 3.73 -0.82 -10.38
C THR A 12 3.79 -1.57 -9.07
N ASP A 13 4.91 -2.25 -8.84
CA ASP A 13 5.25 -2.76 -7.52
C ASP A 13 5.98 -1.63 -6.77
N HIS A 14 5.49 -1.21 -5.61
CA HIS A 14 6.21 -0.20 -4.80
C HIS A 14 7.54 -0.77 -4.30
N ARG A 15 8.55 0.09 -4.08
CA ARG A 15 9.81 -0.29 -3.40
C ARG A 15 9.54 -1.18 -2.17
N GLY A 16 10.22 -2.30 -2.06
CA GLY A 16 10.04 -3.28 -0.99
C GLY A 16 8.90 -4.29 -1.18
N ALA A 17 8.26 -4.35 -2.36
CA ALA A 17 7.25 -5.36 -2.69
C ALA A 17 7.37 -5.89 -4.11
N GLY A 18 6.74 -7.03 -4.35
CA GLY A 18 6.65 -7.67 -5.66
C GLY A 18 8.02 -7.84 -6.30
N ARG A 19 8.14 -7.35 -7.53
CA ARG A 19 9.35 -7.41 -8.35
C ARG A 19 10.27 -6.21 -8.19
N SER A 20 9.86 -5.19 -7.43
CA SER A 20 10.69 -4.01 -7.18
C SER A 20 11.75 -4.28 -6.13
N ASP A 21 12.79 -3.44 -6.17
CA ASP A 21 13.94 -3.53 -5.27
C ASP A 21 13.55 -3.36 -3.80
N ARG A 22 14.39 -3.90 -2.91
CA ARG A 22 14.23 -3.86 -1.45
C ARG A 22 15.43 -3.13 -0.84
N PRO A 23 15.57 -1.81 -1.08
CA PRO A 23 16.74 -1.07 -0.63
C PRO A 23 16.76 -0.97 0.90
N GLU A 24 17.95 -0.86 1.49
CA GLU A 24 18.12 -0.60 2.93
C GLU A 24 17.71 0.82 3.35
N SER A 25 17.33 1.68 2.38
CA SER A 25 16.84 3.03 2.67
C SER A 25 15.50 2.99 3.41
N PRO A 26 15.17 4.03 4.22
CA PRO A 26 13.89 4.11 4.92
C PRO A 26 12.70 4.01 3.96
N TYR A 27 11.57 3.54 4.48
CA TYR A 27 10.30 3.50 3.76
C TYR A 27 9.36 4.58 4.30
N SER A 28 8.75 5.37 3.43
CA SER A 28 7.73 6.35 3.78
C SER A 28 6.73 6.53 2.64
N ILE A 29 5.49 6.93 2.95
CA ILE A 29 4.49 7.23 1.92
C ILE A 29 4.99 8.32 0.96
N PRO A 30 5.60 9.44 1.42
CA PRO A 30 6.15 10.44 0.50
C PRO A 30 7.28 9.92 -0.39
N LEU A 31 8.13 9.03 0.12
CA LEU A 31 9.22 8.47 -0.68
C LEU A 31 8.69 7.56 -1.79
N ILE A 32 7.68 6.75 -1.51
CA ILE A 32 7.02 5.95 -2.54
C ILE A 32 6.29 6.86 -3.54
N ALA A 33 5.63 7.93 -3.08
CA ALA A 33 5.03 8.91 -3.99
C ALA A 33 6.07 9.53 -4.92
N SER A 34 7.26 9.87 -4.42
CA SER A 34 8.37 10.36 -5.24
C SER A 34 8.84 9.35 -6.30
N ASP A 35 8.82 8.04 -6.00
CA ASP A 35 9.14 7.02 -7.01
C ASP A 35 8.11 7.00 -8.13
N ILE A 36 6.83 7.05 -7.77
CA ILE A 36 5.73 7.06 -8.73
C ILE A 36 5.79 8.34 -9.56
N ALA A 37 6.10 9.48 -8.97
CA ALA A 37 6.34 10.73 -9.69
C ALA A 37 7.48 10.58 -10.71
N GLY A 38 8.61 10.00 -10.30
CA GLY A 38 9.75 9.72 -11.19
C GLY A 38 9.40 8.76 -12.33
N LEU A 39 8.53 7.78 -12.10
CA LEU A 39 8.02 6.89 -13.14
C LEU A 39 7.06 7.62 -14.10
N LEU A 40 6.15 8.44 -13.58
CA LEU A 40 5.21 9.21 -14.40
C LEU A 40 5.94 10.19 -15.32
N ALA A 41 7.00 10.84 -14.83
CA ALA A 41 7.86 11.71 -15.61
C ALA A 41 8.52 10.96 -16.79
N GLN A 42 8.91 9.70 -16.61
CA GLN A 42 9.53 8.87 -17.66
C GLN A 42 8.51 8.29 -18.65
N THR A 43 7.26 8.13 -18.22
CA THR A 43 6.21 7.51 -19.05
C THR A 43 5.37 8.53 -19.83
N GLY A 44 5.58 9.84 -19.62
CA GLY A 44 5.03 10.93 -20.43
C GLY A 44 3.93 11.77 -19.79
N GLY A 45 3.51 11.45 -18.55
CA GLY A 45 2.62 12.25 -17.70
C GLY A 45 1.28 12.71 -18.31
N PRO A 46 0.57 13.60 -17.59
CA PRO A 46 -0.09 13.26 -16.33
C PRO A 46 -1.07 12.08 -16.47
N ALA A 47 -1.48 11.46 -15.36
CA ALA A 47 -2.33 10.26 -15.38
C ALA A 47 -3.53 10.35 -14.44
N HIS A 48 -4.58 9.56 -14.73
CA HIS A 48 -5.60 9.25 -13.73
C HIS A 48 -5.01 8.28 -12.70
N ILE A 49 -5.02 8.67 -11.44
CA ILE A 49 -4.38 7.92 -10.34
C ILE A 49 -5.45 7.16 -9.57
N VAL A 50 -5.29 5.85 -9.46
CA VAL A 50 -6.18 4.99 -8.67
C VAL A 50 -5.37 4.37 -7.55
N GLY A 51 -5.76 4.65 -6.30
CA GLY A 51 -5.07 4.22 -5.10
C GLY A 51 -5.98 3.49 -4.13
N HIS A 52 -5.70 2.20 -3.88
CA HIS A 52 -6.37 1.43 -2.84
C HIS A 52 -5.47 1.30 -1.60
N SER A 53 -6.04 1.46 -0.40
CA SER A 53 -5.32 1.32 0.87
C SER A 53 -4.06 2.20 0.92
N THR A 54 -2.87 1.61 1.01
CA THR A 54 -1.58 2.34 0.96
C THR A 54 -1.46 3.17 -0.32
N GLY A 55 -1.97 2.69 -1.45
CA GLY A 55 -2.00 3.43 -2.71
C GLY A 55 -2.82 4.72 -2.63
N GLY A 56 -3.87 4.75 -1.81
CA GLY A 56 -4.67 5.96 -1.57
C GLY A 56 -3.92 7.03 -0.76
N ALA A 57 -3.08 6.61 0.20
CA ALA A 57 -2.21 7.52 0.94
C ALA A 57 -1.12 8.11 0.02
N ILE A 58 -0.56 7.28 -0.87
CA ILE A 58 0.38 7.71 -1.91
C ILE A 58 -0.30 8.70 -2.88
N ALA A 59 -1.53 8.43 -3.29
CA ALA A 59 -2.32 9.30 -4.16
C ALA A 59 -2.55 10.69 -3.54
N GLN A 60 -2.81 10.77 -2.23
CA GLN A 60 -2.91 12.06 -1.52
C GLN A 60 -1.60 12.85 -1.59
N VAL A 61 -0.45 12.19 -1.39
CA VAL A 61 0.85 12.88 -1.47
C VAL A 61 1.13 13.34 -2.90
N LEU A 62 0.88 12.49 -3.91
CA LEU A 62 1.01 12.88 -5.31
C LEU A 62 0.13 14.09 -5.64
N ALA A 63 -1.11 14.12 -5.18
CA ALA A 63 -2.03 15.21 -5.46
C ALA A 63 -1.64 16.55 -4.81
N LEU A 64 -0.91 16.51 -3.69
CA LEU A 64 -0.50 17.71 -2.96
C LEU A 64 0.91 18.20 -3.33
N ASP A 65 1.84 17.27 -3.51
CA ASP A 65 3.27 17.58 -3.64
C ASP A 65 3.78 17.41 -5.08
N HIS A 66 2.99 16.76 -5.96
CA HIS A 66 3.27 16.52 -7.38
C HIS A 66 2.02 16.76 -8.25
N SER A 67 1.27 17.83 -7.95
CA SER A 67 -0.06 18.10 -8.52
C SER A 67 -0.09 18.14 -10.05
N GLU A 68 1.04 18.45 -10.69
CA GLU A 68 1.19 18.50 -12.15
C GLU A 68 1.15 17.11 -12.82
N LEU A 69 1.26 16.03 -12.05
CA LEU A 69 1.35 14.66 -12.58
C LEU A 69 0.01 13.91 -12.58
N GLY A 70 -1.05 14.45 -11.98
CA GLY A 70 -2.35 13.78 -11.87
C GLY A 70 -3.49 14.53 -12.58
N LEU A 71 -4.29 13.79 -13.36
CA LEU A 71 -5.50 14.29 -14.01
C LEU A 71 -6.74 14.20 -13.10
N SER A 72 -6.84 13.10 -12.35
CA SER A 72 -7.84 12.87 -11.31
C SER A 72 -7.38 11.77 -10.38
N TYR A 73 -8.02 11.65 -9.21
CA TYR A 73 -7.66 10.68 -8.19
C TYR A 73 -8.88 9.88 -7.74
N THR A 74 -8.79 8.55 -7.75
CA THR A 74 -9.76 7.66 -7.12
C THR A 74 -9.07 6.96 -5.95
N ILE A 75 -9.58 7.19 -4.74
CA ILE A 75 -9.05 6.65 -3.50
C ILE A 75 -10.05 5.64 -2.96
N SER A 76 -9.60 4.46 -2.54
CA SER A 76 -10.46 3.43 -1.96
C SER A 76 -9.83 2.84 -0.71
N SER A 77 -10.63 2.67 0.35
CA SER A 77 -10.23 1.98 1.60
C SER A 77 -8.91 2.49 2.19
N SER A 78 -8.70 3.80 2.16
CA SER A 78 -7.47 4.45 2.61
C SER A 78 -7.71 5.33 3.83
N TRP A 79 -6.67 6.04 4.29
CA TRP A 79 -6.72 6.95 5.42
C TRP A 79 -5.95 8.24 5.11
N ALA A 80 -6.36 9.34 5.72
CA ALA A 80 -5.64 10.62 5.66
C ALA A 80 -4.66 10.78 6.83
N ARG A 81 -4.94 10.12 7.95
CA ARG A 81 -4.13 10.07 9.16
C ARG A 81 -4.42 8.79 9.93
N ALA A 82 -3.40 8.15 10.48
CA ALA A 82 -3.57 6.95 11.28
C ALA A 82 -4.27 7.28 12.62
N ASP A 83 -5.51 6.80 12.78
CA ASP A 83 -6.25 6.85 14.04
C ASP A 83 -5.73 5.79 15.04
N ASN A 84 -6.25 5.79 16.26
CA ASN A 84 -5.81 4.85 17.30
C ASN A 84 -6.05 3.38 16.92
N ARG A 85 -7.17 3.08 16.24
CA ARG A 85 -7.48 1.71 15.82
C ARG A 85 -6.46 1.23 14.79
N PHE A 86 -6.15 2.06 13.81
CA PHE A 86 -5.16 1.81 12.78
C PHE A 86 -3.77 1.63 13.41
N ARG A 87 -3.38 2.54 14.30
CA ARG A 87 -2.09 2.46 15.01
C ARG A 87 -1.96 1.17 15.80
N THR A 88 -2.96 0.78 16.57
CA THR A 88 -2.95 -0.47 17.34
C THR A 88 -2.81 -1.69 16.43
N LEU A 89 -3.63 -1.78 15.37
CA LEU A 89 -3.60 -2.91 14.45
C LEU A 89 -2.25 -3.05 13.74
N PHE A 90 -1.76 -1.97 13.13
CA PHE A 90 -0.56 -2.04 12.31
C PHE A 90 0.73 -2.06 13.17
N SER A 91 0.72 -1.54 14.40
CA SER A 91 1.85 -1.75 15.34
C SER A 91 1.97 -3.22 15.73
N ALA A 92 0.87 -3.87 16.12
CA ALA A 92 0.89 -5.31 16.44
C ALA A 92 1.38 -6.14 15.24
N ARG A 93 0.94 -5.79 14.02
CA ARG A 93 1.41 -6.47 12.80
C ARG A 93 2.90 -6.27 12.54
N ALA A 94 3.44 -5.08 12.78
CA ALA A 94 4.87 -4.83 12.66
C ALA A 94 5.66 -5.62 13.71
N GLU A 95 5.19 -5.66 14.95
CA GLU A 95 5.83 -6.40 16.05
C GLU A 95 5.92 -7.90 15.76
N LEU A 96 4.89 -8.50 15.15
CA LEU A 96 4.95 -9.90 14.71
C LEU A 96 6.08 -10.13 13.69
N LEU A 97 6.24 -9.22 12.72
CA LEU A 97 7.29 -9.32 11.72
C LEU A 97 8.69 -9.11 12.33
N GLU A 98 8.83 -8.13 13.22
CA GLU A 98 10.06 -7.82 13.96
C GLU A 98 10.49 -8.97 14.87
N ALA A 99 9.53 -9.69 15.44
CA ALA A 99 9.76 -10.90 16.24
C ALA A 99 10.01 -12.17 15.40
N GLY A 100 10.03 -12.08 14.07
CA GLY A 100 10.22 -13.23 13.19
C GLY A 100 9.01 -14.16 13.06
N LEU A 101 7.83 -13.75 13.55
CA LEU A 101 6.60 -14.53 13.57
C LEU A 101 5.83 -14.45 12.24
N ALA A 102 6.50 -14.81 11.14
CA ALA A 102 5.95 -14.76 9.78
C ALA A 102 4.62 -15.50 9.62
N GLU A 103 4.51 -16.71 10.19
CA GLU A 103 3.29 -17.52 10.11
C GLU A 103 2.11 -16.86 10.85
N THR A 104 2.36 -16.31 12.05
CA THR A 104 1.33 -15.61 12.82
C THR A 104 0.88 -14.33 12.10
N TYR A 105 1.83 -13.58 11.53
CA TYR A 105 1.52 -12.43 10.70
C TYR A 105 0.64 -12.80 9.50
N GLN A 106 0.97 -13.90 8.81
CA GLN A 106 0.22 -14.38 7.65
C GLN A 106 -1.19 -14.84 8.04
N ARG A 107 -1.32 -15.60 9.14
CA ARG A 107 -2.61 -16.07 9.66
C ARG A 107 -3.52 -14.91 10.04
N LEU A 108 -2.98 -13.90 10.73
CA LEU A 108 -3.72 -12.68 11.05
C LEU A 108 -4.13 -11.93 9.77
N GLY A 109 -3.26 -11.89 8.76
CA GLY A 109 -3.56 -11.33 7.45
C GLY A 109 -4.80 -11.96 6.81
N HIS A 110 -4.94 -13.29 6.86
CA HIS A 110 -6.10 -13.97 6.32
C HIS A 110 -7.41 -13.55 7.01
N VAL A 111 -7.40 -13.45 8.34
CA VAL A 111 -8.58 -13.00 9.12
C VAL A 111 -8.99 -11.57 8.77
N LEU A 112 -8.03 -10.71 8.45
CA LEU A 112 -8.30 -9.31 8.11
C LEU A 112 -8.78 -9.11 6.66
N CYS A 113 -8.41 -10.02 5.75
CA CYS A 113 -8.59 -9.84 4.31
C CYS A 113 -9.70 -10.71 3.70
N HIS A 114 -10.24 -11.69 4.44
CA HIS A 114 -11.21 -12.64 3.92
C HIS A 114 -12.43 -12.76 4.84
N GLU A 115 -13.61 -12.92 4.23
CA GLU A 115 -14.84 -13.24 4.93
C GLU A 115 -14.83 -14.68 5.50
N PRO A 116 -15.64 -14.96 6.55
CA PRO A 116 -15.66 -16.28 7.18
C PRO A 116 -15.88 -17.46 6.22
N SER A 117 -16.77 -17.32 5.23
CA SER A 117 -17.05 -18.38 4.25
C SER A 117 -15.85 -18.70 3.35
N TYR A 118 -15.04 -17.70 3.02
CA TYR A 118 -13.83 -17.89 2.24
C TYR A 118 -12.78 -18.65 3.04
N LEU A 119 -12.59 -18.28 4.32
CA LEU A 119 -11.68 -18.96 5.23
C LEU A 119 -12.03 -20.45 5.39
N GLU A 120 -13.31 -20.76 5.55
CA GLU A 120 -13.80 -22.14 5.66
C GLU A 120 -13.53 -22.94 4.37
N THR A 121 -13.88 -22.36 3.21
CA THR A 121 -13.80 -23.06 1.92
C THR A 121 -12.35 -23.26 1.46
N HIS A 122 -11.42 -22.38 1.84
CA HIS A 122 -10.02 -22.39 1.37
C HIS A 122 -9.01 -22.73 2.48
N ALA A 123 -9.46 -23.33 3.60
CA ALA A 123 -8.62 -23.57 4.78
C ALA A 123 -7.28 -24.26 4.45
N GLY A 124 -7.29 -25.29 3.61
CA GLY A 124 -6.07 -26.00 3.22
C GLY A 124 -5.07 -25.16 2.41
N GLU A 125 -5.55 -24.28 1.53
CA GLU A 125 -4.70 -23.35 0.77
C GLU A 125 -4.10 -22.29 1.70
N LEU A 126 -4.91 -21.76 2.61
CA LEU A 126 -4.49 -20.73 3.56
C LEU A 126 -3.48 -21.29 4.57
N ASP A 127 -3.68 -22.50 5.09
CA ASP A 127 -2.71 -23.16 5.97
C ASP A 127 -1.38 -23.44 5.24
N ALA A 128 -1.42 -23.84 3.97
CA ALA A 128 -0.22 -23.97 3.15
C ALA A 128 0.49 -22.63 2.93
N ALA A 129 -0.25 -21.55 2.70
CA ALA A 129 0.29 -20.20 2.58
C ALA A 129 0.93 -19.71 3.88
N VAL A 130 0.32 -20.01 5.03
CA VAL A 130 0.88 -19.75 6.36
C VAL A 130 2.21 -20.48 6.54
N ALA A 131 2.27 -21.78 6.27
CA ALA A 131 3.49 -22.57 6.40
C ALA A 131 4.61 -22.10 5.46
N ALA A 132 4.25 -21.57 4.28
CA ALA A 132 5.22 -21.05 3.31
C ALA A 132 5.69 -19.61 3.62
N ALA A 133 5.00 -18.88 4.51
CA ALA A 133 5.23 -17.45 4.76
C ALA A 133 6.69 -17.07 5.08
N PRO A 134 7.46 -17.84 5.88
CA PRO A 134 8.86 -17.53 6.14
C PRO A 134 9.75 -17.44 4.88
N GLY A 135 9.40 -18.18 3.82
CA GLY A 135 10.16 -18.23 2.56
C GLY A 135 9.54 -17.42 1.42
N THR A 136 8.27 -17.05 1.50
CA THR A 136 7.54 -16.36 0.42
C THR A 136 7.33 -14.87 0.67
N LEU A 137 7.31 -14.44 1.94
CA LEU A 137 7.24 -13.02 2.26
C LEU A 137 8.53 -12.31 1.84
N ALA A 138 8.42 -11.01 1.54
CA ALA A 138 9.59 -10.16 1.48
C ALA A 138 10.35 -10.23 2.83
N PRO A 139 11.68 -10.01 2.85
CA PRO A 139 12.47 -10.03 4.08
C PRO A 139 11.73 -9.33 5.22
N LEU A 140 11.62 -9.99 6.37
CA LEU A 140 10.70 -9.54 7.43
C LEU A 140 11.03 -8.13 7.91
N THR A 141 12.30 -7.73 7.87
CA THR A 141 12.77 -6.37 8.14
C THR A 141 12.17 -5.34 7.17
N VAL A 142 12.14 -5.65 5.87
CA VAL A 142 11.53 -4.81 4.82
C VAL A 142 10.01 -4.76 5.01
N SER A 143 9.39 -5.91 5.27
CA SER A 143 7.95 -6.01 5.52
C SER A 143 7.55 -5.19 6.75
N ALA A 144 8.31 -5.27 7.85
CA ALA A 144 8.08 -4.51 9.07
C ALA A 144 8.23 -3.00 8.83
N ALA A 145 9.31 -2.58 8.18
CA ALA A 145 9.54 -1.17 7.85
C ALA A 145 8.40 -0.59 7.00
N ARG A 146 7.89 -1.36 6.03
CA ARG A 146 6.72 -0.98 5.23
C ARG A 146 5.42 -0.93 6.02
N VAL A 147 5.25 -1.76 7.05
CA VAL A 147 4.08 -1.67 7.95
C VAL A 147 4.20 -0.43 8.84
N ARG A 148 5.38 -0.17 9.39
CA ARG A 148 5.66 1.00 10.25
C ARG A 148 5.42 2.31 9.51
N MET A 149 5.84 2.41 8.25
CA MET A 149 5.67 3.63 7.46
C MET A 149 4.20 4.10 7.34
N LEU A 150 3.23 3.18 7.47
CA LEU A 150 1.82 3.50 7.39
C LEU A 150 1.35 4.38 8.56
N LEU A 151 2.04 4.28 9.70
CA LEU A 151 1.73 4.98 10.95
C LEU A 151 2.15 6.46 10.92
N ASP A 152 3.09 6.80 10.05
CA ASP A 152 3.67 8.14 9.93
C ASP A 152 2.96 9.01 8.88
N HIS A 153 2.01 8.43 8.12
CA HIS A 153 1.20 9.20 7.18
C HIS A 153 0.19 10.09 7.90
N ASP A 154 0.33 11.40 7.72
CA ASP A 154 -0.63 12.41 8.12
C ASP A 154 -0.68 13.54 7.09
N ARG A 155 -1.78 13.60 6.35
CA ARG A 155 -2.11 14.67 5.39
C ARG A 155 -3.47 15.27 5.66
N LEU A 156 -4.10 14.96 6.79
CA LEU A 156 -5.50 15.32 7.04
C LEU A 156 -5.72 16.84 6.98
N ALA A 157 -4.78 17.62 7.53
CA ALA A 157 -4.85 19.07 7.51
C ALA A 157 -4.55 19.69 6.13
N ASP A 158 -3.86 18.96 5.25
CA ASP A 158 -3.51 19.41 3.91
C ASP A 158 -4.59 19.10 2.87
N LEU A 159 -5.50 18.15 3.13
CA LEU A 159 -6.53 17.76 2.17
C LEU A 159 -7.38 18.92 1.60
N PRO A 160 -7.71 19.98 2.36
CA PRO A 160 -8.42 21.13 1.79
C PRO A 160 -7.66 21.90 0.70
N ARG A 161 -6.35 21.64 0.53
CA ARG A 161 -5.49 22.23 -0.52
C ARG A 161 -5.52 21.44 -1.84
N LEU A 162 -6.29 20.35 -1.91
CA LEU A 162 -6.41 19.56 -3.12
C LEU A 162 -7.23 20.31 -4.18
N ASP A 163 -6.59 20.61 -5.31
CA ASP A 163 -7.24 21.31 -6.44
C ASP A 163 -7.69 20.36 -7.57
N ALA A 164 -7.22 19.11 -7.56
CA ALA A 164 -7.56 18.11 -8.57
C ALA A 164 -8.90 17.41 -8.26
N PRO A 165 -9.62 16.86 -9.27
CA PRO A 165 -10.80 16.04 -9.05
C PRO A 165 -10.46 14.77 -8.24
N VAL A 166 -11.15 14.58 -7.11
CA VAL A 166 -10.96 13.41 -6.24
C VAL A 166 -12.29 12.69 -6.00
N GLN A 167 -12.27 11.36 -6.12
CA GLN A 167 -13.34 10.45 -5.71
C GLN A 167 -12.82 9.54 -4.60
N VAL A 168 -13.61 9.37 -3.53
CA VAL A 168 -13.30 8.53 -2.35
C VAL A 168 -14.39 7.47 -2.16
#